data_AF-A0A949FN05-F1
#
_entry.id   AF-A0A949FN05-F1
#
_cell.length_a   1.000
_cell.length_b   1.000
_cell.length_c   1.000
_cell.angle_alpha   90.00
_cell.angle_beta   90.00
_cell.angle_gamma   90.00
#
_symmetry.space_group_name_H-M   'P 1'
#
loop_
_entity.id
_entity.type
_entity.pdbx_description
1 polymer ?
#
loop_
_entity_poly.entity_id
_entity_poly.type
_entity_poly.pdbx_seq_one_letter_code
_entity_poly.pdbx_strand_id
1 'polypeptide(L)'
;MRRKTQNGFEKRPQRRFSFKRIAVSSLIVILFSLFFGLPIALQNRGLIVTFLNRNAGLAPMRIDLSAIEVGWIRPIKLRGVRLIDEHGAELIKVSELETELTLWRLVTDMRNLRTMTVRGVEVQLDVQPGTTNIEQALKPFLANDPASSVVSHSTPATLSPFAGRIRVEDAVVHARDSVDLSNWDLAIKQADIPLPTREQAIPPMTLVGTLQQTQAQPGEVLMGGQFSIQTQAIGQAITGTTTSDLLPMKMTISTSGLPLHWFNLVKR
;
A
#
# COMPACT_ATOMS: atom_id res chain seq x y z
N MET A 1 67.48 37.39 -60.33
CA MET A 1 67.04 36.04 -59.92
C MET A 1 66.33 36.11 -58.56
N ARG A 2 65.00 36.00 -58.52
CA ARG A 2 64.20 35.96 -57.28
C ARG A 2 63.38 34.67 -57.31
N ARG A 3 63.74 33.69 -56.47
CA ARG A 3 62.95 32.46 -56.26
C ARG A 3 61.77 32.79 -55.36
N LYS A 4 60.55 32.74 -55.90
CA LYS A 4 59.30 32.71 -55.12
C LYS A 4 59.04 31.26 -54.71
N THR A 5 59.20 30.95 -53.44
CA THR A 5 58.74 29.71 -52.81
C THR A 5 57.23 29.78 -52.60
N GLN A 6 56.46 29.09 -53.44
CA GLN A 6 55.03 28.84 -53.22
C GLN A 6 54.87 27.66 -52.24
N ASN A 7 54.69 27.97 -50.96
CA ASN A 7 54.21 26.99 -49.98
C ASN A 7 52.68 27.00 -50.00
N GLY A 8 52.10 26.23 -50.92
CA GLY A 8 50.66 25.94 -50.95
C GLY A 8 50.28 24.97 -49.83
N PHE A 9 50.07 25.49 -48.62
CA PHE A 9 49.35 24.74 -47.59
C PHE A 9 47.86 24.79 -47.94
N GLU A 10 47.39 23.80 -48.69
CA GLU A 10 45.96 23.50 -48.82
C GLU A 10 45.39 23.28 -47.42
N LYS A 11 44.64 24.26 -46.91
CA LYS A 11 43.79 24.07 -45.74
C LYS A 11 42.73 23.03 -46.11
N ARG A 12 43.01 21.76 -45.82
CA ARG A 12 41.99 20.71 -45.83
C ARG A 12 40.79 21.25 -45.07
N PRO A 13 39.58 21.33 -45.66
CA PRO A 13 38.41 21.74 -44.91
C PRO A 13 38.25 20.72 -43.78
N GLN A 14 38.60 21.12 -42.56
CA GLN A 14 38.23 20.37 -41.37
C GLN A 14 36.71 20.33 -41.40
N ARG A 15 36.15 19.23 -41.91
CA ARG A 15 34.77 18.83 -41.66
C ARG A 15 34.68 18.79 -40.15
N ARG A 16 34.24 19.90 -39.56
CA ARG A 16 33.67 19.97 -38.22
C ARG A 16 32.42 19.12 -38.29
N PHE A 17 32.59 17.80 -38.32
CA PHE A 17 31.57 16.85 -37.96
C PHE A 17 31.09 17.35 -36.62
N SER A 18 29.90 17.91 -36.62
CA SER A 18 29.38 18.69 -35.53
C SER A 18 29.26 17.74 -34.34
N PHE A 19 30.23 17.76 -33.42
CA PHE A 19 30.20 17.00 -32.17
C PHE A 19 28.85 17.16 -31.46
N LYS A 20 28.17 18.30 -31.67
CA LYS A 20 26.77 18.55 -31.28
C LYS A 20 25.79 17.45 -31.76
N ARG A 21 25.88 16.97 -33.00
CA ARG A 21 25.01 15.90 -33.52
C ARG A 21 25.30 14.55 -32.85
N ILE A 22 26.57 14.25 -32.59
CA ILE A 22 26.97 13.01 -31.88
C ILE A 22 26.45 13.06 -30.44
N ALA A 23 26.65 14.17 -29.73
CA ALA A 23 26.17 14.36 -28.36
C ALA A 23 24.63 14.30 -28.24
N VAL A 24 23.91 14.89 -29.20
CA VAL A 24 22.44 14.79 -29.25
C VAL A 24 22.01 13.35 -29.53
N SER A 25 22.66 12.66 -30.46
CA SER A 25 22.33 11.25 -30.75
C SER A 25 22.60 10.33 -29.55
N SER A 26 23.71 10.53 -28.83
CA SER A 26 24.02 9.73 -27.64
C SER A 26 23.02 9.99 -26.52
N LEU A 27 22.61 11.25 -26.33
CA LEU A 27 21.59 11.58 -25.33
C LEU A 27 20.24 10.92 -25.65
N ILE A 28 19.82 10.93 -26.91
CA ILE A 28 18.58 10.28 -27.35
C ILE A 28 18.66 8.77 -27.11
N VAL A 29 19.79 8.13 -27.45
CA VAL A 29 19.98 6.69 -27.22
C VAL A 29 19.93 6.35 -25.73
N ILE A 30 20.56 7.15 -24.87
CA ILE A 30 20.50 6.97 -23.42
C ILE A 30 19.07 7.11 -22.91
N LEU A 31 18.36 8.16 -23.34
CA LEU A 31 16.99 8.42 -22.89
C LEU A 31 16.03 7.32 -23.34
N PHE A 32 16.20 6.83 -24.57
CA PHE A 32 15.45 5.69 -25.10
C PHE A 32 15.79 4.41 -24.33
N SER A 33 17.07 4.13 -24.07
CA SER A 33 17.48 2.99 -23.25
C SER A 33 16.90 3.06 -21.83
N LEU A 34 16.81 4.25 -21.24
CA LEU A 34 16.22 4.43 -19.92
C LEU A 34 14.70 4.19 -19.97
N PHE A 35 14.04 4.76 -20.98
CA PHE A 35 12.60 4.63 -21.16
C PHE A 35 12.19 3.16 -21.36
N PHE A 36 12.88 2.41 -22.23
CA PHE A 36 12.56 1.00 -22.48
C PHE A 36 13.15 0.04 -21.43
N GLY A 37 14.30 0.38 -20.85
CA GLY A 37 14.98 -0.47 -19.87
C GLY A 37 14.37 -0.43 -18.47
N LEU A 38 13.75 0.69 -18.07
CA LEU A 38 13.23 0.87 -16.71
C LEU A 38 12.08 -0.11 -16.37
N PRO A 39 11.06 -0.33 -17.23
CA PRO A 39 10.05 -1.38 -16.99
C PRO A 39 10.66 -2.79 -16.85
N ILE A 40 11.67 -3.12 -17.67
CA ILE A 40 12.34 -4.43 -17.64
C ILE A 40 13.12 -4.60 -16.33
N ALA A 41 13.85 -3.57 -15.92
CA ALA A 41 14.59 -3.57 -14.65
C ALA A 41 13.64 -3.71 -13.44
N LEU A 42 12.49 -3.03 -13.47
CA LEU A 42 11.46 -3.12 -12.44
C LEU A 42 10.69 -4.45 -12.44
N GLN A 43 10.82 -5.30 -13.45
CA GLN A 43 10.25 -6.65 -13.39
C GLN A 43 11.18 -7.64 -12.66
N ASN A 44 12.40 -7.23 -12.34
CA ASN A 44 13.32 -8.05 -11.55
C ASN A 44 12.91 -8.05 -10.07
N ARG A 45 12.16 -9.09 -9.68
CA ARG A 45 11.74 -9.37 -8.30
C ARG A 45 12.87 -9.19 -7.29
N GLY A 46 14.04 -9.76 -7.54
CA GLY A 46 15.12 -9.80 -6.55
C GLY A 46 15.60 -8.41 -6.14
N LEU A 47 15.72 -7.50 -7.11
CA LEU A 47 16.10 -6.12 -6.85
C LEU A 47 15.03 -5.36 -6.08
N ILE A 48 13.75 -5.50 -6.48
CA ILE A 48 12.66 -4.79 -5.83
C ILE A 48 12.44 -5.28 -4.41
N VAL A 49 12.39 -6.60 -4.19
CA VAL A 49 12.23 -7.17 -2.84
C VAL A 49 13.36 -6.70 -1.93
N THR A 50 14.61 -6.72 -2.41
CA THR A 50 15.76 -6.24 -1.64
C THR A 50 15.64 -4.75 -1.33
N PHE A 51 15.27 -3.94 -2.33
CA PHE A 51 15.08 -2.50 -2.15
C PHE A 51 13.93 -2.18 -1.19
N LEU A 52 12.81 -2.89 -1.29
CA LEU A 52 11.63 -2.70 -0.45
C LEU A 52 11.94 -3.08 1.00
N ASN A 53 12.54 -4.24 1.24
CA ASN A 53 12.94 -4.66 2.59
C ASN A 53 13.99 -3.76 3.23
N ARG A 54 14.84 -3.11 2.42
CA ARG A 54 15.85 -2.17 2.92
C ARG A 54 15.27 -0.79 3.24
N ASN A 55 14.33 -0.29 2.45
CA ASN A 55 13.84 1.10 2.56
C ASN A 55 12.47 1.24 3.23
N ALA A 56 11.66 0.18 3.29
CA ALA A 56 10.33 0.24 3.89
C ALA A 56 10.38 0.40 5.42
N GLY A 57 11.57 0.30 6.04
CA GLY A 57 11.72 0.34 7.49
C GLY A 57 11.13 -0.88 8.19
N LEU A 58 10.73 -1.91 7.42
CA LEU A 58 9.94 -3.04 7.91
C LEU A 58 10.71 -4.03 8.79
N ALA A 59 11.99 -3.81 9.06
CA ALA A 59 12.77 -4.67 9.93
C ALA A 59 12.12 -4.74 11.35
N PRO A 60 11.97 -5.95 11.92
CA PRO A 60 12.54 -7.22 11.45
C PRO A 60 11.68 -7.99 10.43
N MET A 61 10.45 -7.58 10.16
CA MET A 61 9.57 -8.17 9.13
C MET A 61 10.15 -8.00 7.72
N ARG A 62 9.71 -8.88 6.81
CA ARG A 62 10.12 -8.89 5.40
C ARG A 62 8.91 -9.02 4.50
N ILE A 63 8.89 -8.25 3.43
CA ILE A 63 7.96 -8.42 2.32
C ILE A 63 8.60 -9.36 1.30
N ASP A 64 7.81 -10.33 0.86
CA ASP A 64 8.08 -11.11 -0.35
C ASP A 64 6.94 -10.89 -1.37
N LEU A 65 7.21 -11.21 -2.63
CA LEU A 65 6.28 -11.07 -3.74
C LEU A 65 6.61 -12.08 -4.83
N SER A 66 5.62 -12.59 -5.55
CA SER A 66 5.86 -13.59 -6.62
C SER A 66 6.21 -12.95 -7.96
N ALA A 67 5.46 -11.92 -8.36
CA ALA A 67 5.63 -11.25 -9.64
C ALA A 67 5.21 -9.79 -9.55
N ILE A 68 5.79 -8.96 -10.43
CA ILE A 68 5.48 -7.55 -10.57
C ILE A 68 5.31 -7.27 -12.05
N GLU A 69 4.15 -6.75 -12.43
CA GLU A 69 3.86 -6.28 -13.77
C GLU A 69 3.78 -4.76 -13.74
N VAL A 70 4.66 -4.12 -14.51
CA VAL A 70 4.78 -2.67 -14.56
C VAL A 70 4.96 -2.24 -16.01
N GLY A 71 4.30 -1.15 -16.41
CA GLY A 71 4.49 -0.57 -17.74
C GLY A 71 4.13 0.91 -17.79
N TRP A 72 4.55 1.56 -18.88
CA TRP A 72 4.23 2.98 -19.14
C TRP A 72 2.73 3.21 -19.33
N ILE A 73 2.07 2.29 -20.02
CA ILE A 73 0.65 2.36 -20.38
C ILE A 73 -0.16 1.29 -19.62
N ARG A 74 0.51 0.29 -19.03
CA ARG A 74 -0.14 -0.79 -18.29
C ARG A 74 -0.27 -0.43 -16.80
N PRO A 75 -1.41 -0.76 -16.18
CA PRO A 75 -1.58 -0.69 -14.73
C PRO A 75 -0.48 -1.49 -14.00
N ILE A 76 -0.04 -1.00 -12.84
CA ILE A 76 0.88 -1.72 -11.97
C ILE A 76 0.11 -2.84 -11.28
N LYS A 77 0.61 -4.07 -11.39
CA LYS A 77 0.08 -5.25 -10.68
C LYS A 77 1.18 -5.95 -9.90
N LEU A 78 0.93 -6.27 -8.64
CA LEU A 78 1.78 -7.13 -7.82
C LEU A 78 1.01 -8.43 -7.57
N ARG A 79 1.69 -9.57 -7.64
CA ARG A 79 1.07 -10.87 -7.34
C ARG A 79 1.79 -11.58 -6.21
N GLY A 80 1.03 -12.30 -5.40
CA GLY A 80 1.54 -13.15 -4.33
C GLY A 80 2.40 -12.38 -3.35
N VAL A 81 1.95 -11.21 -2.91
CA VAL A 81 2.62 -10.42 -1.88
C VAL A 81 2.45 -11.15 -0.55
N ARG A 82 3.52 -11.28 0.23
CA ARG A 82 3.54 -11.95 1.52
C ARG A 82 4.28 -11.07 2.52
N LEU A 83 3.72 -10.91 3.71
CA LEU A 83 4.40 -10.30 4.84
C LEU A 83 4.84 -11.42 5.78
N ILE A 84 6.14 -11.53 5.97
CA ILE A 84 6.78 -12.58 6.75
C ILE A 84 7.38 -11.92 8.00
N ASP A 85 7.07 -12.48 9.16
CA ASP A 85 7.63 -12.07 10.44
C ASP A 85 9.12 -12.45 10.58
N GLU A 86 9.78 -11.97 11.62
CA GLU A 86 11.14 -12.33 12.00
C GLU A 86 11.34 -13.83 12.20
N HIS A 87 10.30 -14.54 12.64
CA HIS A 87 10.29 -15.99 12.85
C HIS A 87 10.05 -16.79 11.55
N GLY A 88 9.86 -16.11 10.41
CA GLY A 88 9.52 -16.76 9.14
C GLY A 88 8.04 -17.13 9.00
N ALA A 89 7.19 -16.71 9.95
CA ALA A 89 5.74 -16.93 9.88
C ALA A 89 5.09 -15.94 8.90
N GLU A 90 4.18 -16.43 8.06
CA GLU A 90 3.42 -15.57 7.13
C GLU A 90 2.23 -14.93 7.86
N LEU A 91 2.27 -13.61 8.02
CA LEU A 91 1.25 -12.82 8.71
C LEU A 91 0.12 -12.42 7.77
N ILE A 92 0.49 -11.96 6.57
CA ILE A 92 -0.44 -11.44 5.56
C ILE A 92 -0.02 -11.99 4.20
N LYS A 93 -1.00 -12.46 3.45
CA LYS A 93 -0.85 -12.85 2.05
C LYS A 93 -1.83 -12.05 1.21
N VAL A 94 -1.40 -11.59 0.05
CA VAL A 94 -2.24 -10.92 -0.93
C VAL A 94 -2.01 -11.59 -2.27
N SER A 95 -3.08 -12.15 -2.84
CA SER A 95 -3.01 -12.86 -4.11
C SER A 95 -2.69 -11.92 -5.26
N GLU A 96 -3.42 -10.80 -5.36
CA GLU A 96 -3.19 -9.78 -6.38
C GLU A 96 -3.44 -8.39 -5.81
N LEU A 97 -2.56 -7.46 -6.15
CA LEU A 97 -2.68 -6.05 -5.85
C LEU A 97 -2.57 -5.28 -7.16
N GLU A 98 -3.66 -4.70 -7.61
CA GLU A 98 -3.75 -3.95 -8.85
C GLU A 98 -3.98 -2.47 -8.55
N THR A 99 -3.26 -1.59 -9.24
CA THR A 99 -3.44 -0.14 -9.13
C THR A 99 -3.76 0.41 -10.50
N GLU A 100 -4.66 1.40 -10.59
CA GLU A 100 -4.91 2.12 -11.85
C GLU A 100 -3.74 3.05 -12.28
N LEU A 101 -2.64 3.03 -11.53
CA LEU A 101 -1.44 3.79 -11.82
C LEU A 101 -0.60 3.06 -12.87
N THR A 102 -0.09 3.84 -13.81
CA THR A 102 0.94 3.41 -14.77
C THR A 102 2.24 4.13 -14.43
N LEU A 103 3.39 3.66 -14.93
CA LEU A 103 4.66 4.36 -14.73
C LEU A 103 4.62 5.80 -15.24
N TRP A 104 3.94 6.03 -16.36
CA TRP A 104 3.80 7.37 -16.91
C TRP A 104 3.09 8.29 -15.91
N ARG A 105 1.98 7.83 -15.33
CA ARG A 105 1.25 8.60 -14.32
C ARG A 105 2.07 8.79 -13.06
N LEU A 106 2.83 7.80 -12.63
CA LEU A 106 3.67 7.91 -11.45
C LEU A 106 4.75 8.98 -11.62
N VAL A 107 5.21 9.24 -12.84
CA VAL A 107 6.15 10.34 -13.14
C VAL A 107 5.43 11.69 -13.28
N THR A 108 4.21 11.74 -13.83
CA THR A 108 3.51 13.01 -14.11
C THR A 108 2.58 13.49 -12.99
N ASP A 109 1.99 12.59 -12.23
CA ASP A 109 0.98 12.84 -11.19
C ASP A 109 1.06 11.80 -10.07
N MET A 110 1.91 12.07 -9.08
CA MET A 110 2.05 11.23 -7.89
C MET A 110 0.96 11.45 -6.83
N ARG A 111 0.12 12.49 -6.96
CA ARG A 111 -0.85 12.87 -5.91
C ARG A 111 -2.16 12.11 -6.04
N ASN A 112 -2.54 11.70 -7.23
CA ASN A 112 -3.77 10.97 -7.47
C ASN A 112 -3.50 9.47 -7.64
N LEU A 113 -3.61 8.73 -6.54
CA LEU A 113 -3.40 7.27 -6.49
C LEU A 113 -4.52 6.48 -7.16
N ARG A 114 -5.66 7.13 -7.49
CA ARG A 114 -6.85 6.50 -8.07
C ARG A 114 -7.30 5.27 -7.25
N THR A 115 -7.83 4.24 -7.90
CA THR A 115 -8.27 3.01 -7.26
C THR A 115 -7.12 2.01 -7.16
N MET A 116 -6.90 1.50 -5.95
CA MET A 116 -6.04 0.37 -5.64
C MET A 116 -6.94 -0.79 -5.23
N THR A 117 -6.94 -1.87 -6.02
CA THR A 117 -7.73 -3.07 -5.77
C THR A 117 -6.83 -4.14 -5.19
N VAL A 118 -7.19 -4.64 -4.02
CA VAL A 118 -6.48 -5.68 -3.29
C VAL A 118 -7.37 -6.92 -3.28
N ARG A 119 -6.89 -8.02 -3.83
CA ARG A 119 -7.66 -9.26 -4.03
C ARG A 119 -7.05 -10.43 -3.29
N GLY A 120 -7.89 -11.29 -2.72
CA GLY A 120 -7.46 -12.54 -2.12
C GLY A 120 -6.50 -12.28 -0.96
N VAL A 121 -6.90 -11.41 -0.03
CA VAL A 121 -6.13 -11.09 1.16
C VAL A 121 -6.38 -12.18 2.19
N GLU A 122 -5.34 -12.83 2.68
CA GLU A 122 -5.43 -13.77 3.78
C GLU A 122 -4.60 -13.21 4.94
N VAL A 123 -5.21 -13.03 6.10
CA VAL A 123 -4.52 -12.57 7.31
C VAL A 123 -4.56 -13.70 8.33
N GLN A 124 -3.40 -14.06 8.87
CA GLN A 124 -3.27 -15.03 9.95
C GLN A 124 -3.11 -14.29 11.27
N LEU A 125 -4.18 -14.28 12.06
CA LEU A 125 -4.24 -13.66 13.37
C LEU A 125 -4.20 -14.75 14.44
N ASP A 126 -3.14 -14.77 15.23
CA ASP A 126 -3.03 -15.63 16.41
C ASP A 126 -3.20 -14.76 17.65
N VAL A 127 -4.28 -15.03 18.40
CA VAL A 127 -4.64 -14.33 19.63
C VAL A 127 -4.04 -15.09 20.80
N GLN A 128 -3.20 -14.41 21.55
CA GLN A 128 -2.52 -14.90 22.74
C GLN A 128 -3.02 -14.13 23.97
N PRO A 129 -2.81 -14.64 25.19
CA PRO A 129 -3.18 -13.92 26.40
C PRO A 129 -2.59 -12.49 26.43
N GLY A 130 -3.45 -11.48 26.25
CA GLY A 130 -3.09 -10.07 26.31
C GLY A 130 -2.37 -9.49 25.10
N THR A 131 -2.26 -10.21 23.98
CA THR A 131 -1.64 -9.68 22.76
C THR A 131 -1.98 -10.51 21.52
N THR A 132 -1.62 -10.01 20.33
CA THR A 132 -1.72 -10.76 19.06
C THR A 132 -0.38 -10.84 18.35
N ASN A 133 -0.19 -11.84 17.48
CA ASN A 133 1.00 -11.93 16.64
C ASN A 133 1.25 -10.67 15.78
N ILE A 134 0.18 -10.04 15.26
CA ILE A 134 0.27 -8.79 14.50
C ILE A 134 0.72 -7.64 15.39
N GLU A 135 0.21 -7.52 16.62
CA GLU A 135 0.65 -6.50 17.56
C GLU A 135 2.13 -6.66 17.92
N GLN A 136 2.58 -7.88 18.18
CA GLN A 136 3.99 -8.16 18.47
C GLN A 136 4.87 -7.75 17.29
N ALA A 137 4.48 -8.10 16.06
CA ALA A 137 5.21 -7.74 14.85
C ALA A 137 5.22 -6.23 14.57
N LEU A 138 4.14 -5.51 14.91
CA LEU A 138 4.04 -4.06 14.74
C LEU A 138 4.66 -3.25 15.89
N LYS A 139 4.94 -3.87 17.04
CA LYS A 139 5.49 -3.21 18.23
C LYS A 139 6.75 -2.38 17.95
N PRO A 140 7.74 -2.83 17.16
CA PRO A 140 8.91 -2.01 16.83
C PRO A 140 8.56 -0.72 16.07
N PHE A 141 7.51 -0.74 15.24
CA PHE A 141 7.06 0.44 14.48
C PHE A 141 6.40 1.46 15.38
N LEU A 142 5.56 0.98 16.31
CA LEU A 142 4.88 1.83 17.27
C LEU A 142 5.86 2.41 18.30
N ALA A 143 6.91 1.69 18.65
CA ALA A 143 7.94 2.15 19.58
C ALA A 143 8.90 3.19 18.97
N ASN A 144 9.08 3.17 17.65
CA ASN A 144 9.99 4.07 16.93
C ASN A 144 9.35 5.41 16.54
N ASP A 145 8.10 5.67 16.91
CA ASP A 145 7.46 6.96 16.65
C ASP A 145 8.08 8.02 17.60
N PRO A 146 8.85 9.01 17.09
CA PRO A 146 9.56 9.98 17.92
C PRO A 146 8.63 10.93 18.70
N ALA A 147 7.31 10.77 18.57
CA ALA A 147 6.27 11.54 19.26
C ALA A 147 6.31 11.40 20.81
N SER A 148 7.10 10.48 21.38
CA SER A 148 7.39 10.49 22.82
C SER A 148 8.40 11.57 23.24
N SER A 149 8.97 12.32 22.29
CA SER A 149 9.65 13.59 22.60
C SER A 149 8.59 14.67 22.76
N VAL A 150 8.15 14.88 24.00
CA VAL A 150 7.23 15.94 24.43
C VAL A 150 7.79 17.31 24.03
N VAL A 151 7.47 17.76 22.81
CA VAL A 151 7.55 19.16 22.44
C VAL A 151 6.20 19.51 21.85
N SER A 152 5.40 20.20 22.67
CA SER A 152 4.11 20.80 22.33
C SER A 152 4.25 21.77 21.16
N HIS A 153 4.30 21.26 19.94
CA HIS A 153 4.04 22.03 18.73
C HIS A 153 2.79 21.43 18.11
N SER A 154 1.66 22.10 18.34
CA SER A 154 0.40 21.93 17.62
C SER A 154 0.63 22.22 16.14
N THR A 155 1.33 21.32 15.45
CA THR A 155 1.38 21.30 14.00
C THR A 155 0.05 20.70 13.58
N PRO A 156 -0.82 21.45 12.89
CA PRO A 156 -2.10 20.93 12.46
C PRO A 156 -1.86 19.66 11.65
N ALA A 157 -2.61 18.60 11.96
CA ALA A 157 -2.53 17.32 11.26
C ALA A 157 -2.61 17.59 9.74
N THR A 158 -1.46 17.53 9.07
CA THR A 158 -1.36 17.78 7.64
C THR A 158 -2.06 16.62 6.94
N LEU A 159 -3.33 16.85 6.60
CA LEU A 159 -4.15 15.94 5.80
C LEU A 159 -3.35 15.46 4.58
N SER A 160 -3.43 14.15 4.33
CA SER A 160 -2.68 13.46 3.29
C SER A 160 -2.80 14.21 1.95
N PRO A 161 -1.69 14.51 1.26
CA PRO A 161 -1.73 15.16 -0.05
C PRO A 161 -2.22 14.20 -1.15
N PHE A 162 -2.51 12.95 -0.82
CA PHE A 162 -2.88 11.90 -1.75
C PHE A 162 -4.39 11.70 -1.78
N ALA A 163 -4.95 11.63 -2.99
CA ALA A 163 -6.34 11.26 -3.23
C ALA A 163 -6.39 9.86 -3.87
N GLY A 164 -7.32 9.02 -3.45
CA GLY A 164 -7.47 7.67 -3.98
C GLY A 164 -8.54 6.87 -3.26
N ARG A 165 -8.67 5.60 -3.64
CA ARG A 165 -9.60 4.63 -3.06
C ARG A 165 -8.91 3.28 -2.95
N ILE A 166 -9.11 2.60 -1.84
CA ILE A 166 -8.67 1.22 -1.65
C ILE A 166 -9.92 0.35 -1.73
N ARG A 167 -9.96 -0.56 -2.70
CA ARG A 167 -10.97 -1.60 -2.81
C ARG A 167 -10.36 -2.91 -2.37
N VAL A 168 -10.99 -3.59 -1.42
CA VAL A 168 -10.60 -4.94 -1.00
C VAL A 168 -11.67 -5.90 -1.48
N GLU A 169 -11.26 -6.94 -2.21
CA GLU A 169 -12.12 -7.99 -2.74
C GLU A 169 -11.62 -9.34 -2.19
N ASP A 170 -12.53 -10.16 -1.69
CA ASP A 170 -12.24 -11.50 -1.18
C ASP A 170 -11.08 -11.52 -0.16
N ALA A 171 -11.27 -10.84 0.97
CA ALA A 171 -10.35 -10.93 2.10
C ALA A 171 -10.86 -11.91 3.15
N VAL A 172 -9.97 -12.66 3.78
CA VAL A 172 -10.27 -13.57 4.88
C VAL A 172 -9.26 -13.33 6.00
N VAL A 173 -9.76 -13.09 7.20
CA VAL A 173 -8.95 -13.08 8.42
C VAL A 173 -9.22 -14.38 9.14
N HIS A 174 -8.18 -15.21 9.23
CA HIS A 174 -8.17 -16.42 10.04
C HIS A 174 -7.70 -16.03 11.43
N ALA A 175 -8.62 -15.98 12.38
CA ALA A 175 -8.34 -15.72 13.78
C ALA A 175 -8.34 -17.04 14.55
N ARG A 176 -7.20 -17.35 15.16
CA ARG A 176 -7.06 -18.47 16.09
C ARG A 176 -6.91 -17.93 17.49
N ASP A 177 -7.78 -18.38 18.39
CA ASP A 177 -7.65 -18.10 19.81
C ASP A 177 -6.90 -19.24 20.50
N SER A 178 -5.69 -18.97 20.97
CA SER A 178 -4.86 -19.95 21.67
C SER A 178 -5.37 -20.29 23.07
N VAL A 179 -6.20 -19.44 23.68
CA VAL A 179 -6.75 -19.62 25.04
C VAL A 179 -7.97 -20.53 24.98
N ASP A 180 -8.91 -20.20 24.10
CA ASP A 180 -10.19 -20.93 23.99
C ASP A 180 -10.14 -22.07 22.96
N LEU A 181 -9.01 -22.22 22.25
CA LEU A 181 -8.79 -23.19 21.16
C LEU A 181 -9.86 -23.09 20.06
N SER A 182 -10.39 -21.89 19.84
CA SER A 182 -11.41 -21.61 18.83
C SER A 182 -10.79 -20.99 17.57
N ASN A 183 -11.35 -21.32 16.41
CA ASN A 183 -10.93 -20.72 15.14
C ASN A 183 -12.12 -20.00 14.51
N TRP A 184 -11.84 -18.82 13.97
CA TRP A 184 -12.81 -17.92 13.37
C TRP A 184 -12.29 -17.45 12.03
N ASP A 185 -13.16 -17.51 11.03
CA ASP A 185 -12.92 -16.94 9.71
C ASP A 185 -13.82 -15.73 9.53
N LEU A 186 -13.20 -14.57 9.39
CA LEU A 186 -13.86 -13.32 9.00
C LEU A 186 -13.62 -13.10 7.51
N ALA A 187 -14.59 -13.49 6.68
CA ALA A 187 -14.52 -13.30 5.23
C ALA A 187 -15.19 -11.97 4.84
N ILE A 188 -14.39 -11.02 4.37
CA ILE A 188 -14.84 -9.75 3.81
C ILE A 188 -14.97 -9.94 2.30
N LYS A 189 -16.20 -9.92 1.79
CA LYS A 189 -16.47 -10.05 0.35
C LYS A 189 -16.01 -8.81 -0.40
N GLN A 190 -16.35 -7.63 0.15
CA GLN A 190 -16.01 -6.36 -0.45
C GLN A 190 -15.86 -5.29 0.63
N ALA A 191 -14.79 -4.50 0.52
CA ALA A 191 -14.65 -3.24 1.24
C ALA A 191 -14.24 -2.14 0.25
N ASP A 192 -14.86 -0.96 0.40
CA ASP A 192 -14.49 0.24 -0.35
C ASP A 192 -14.12 1.34 0.65
N ILE A 193 -12.83 1.68 0.64
CA ILE A 193 -12.17 2.55 1.62
C ILE A 193 -11.58 3.72 0.85
N PRO A 194 -12.36 4.79 0.61
CA PRO A 194 -11.82 6.03 0.09
C PRO A 194 -10.72 6.59 1.01
N LEU A 195 -9.67 7.17 0.42
CA LEU A 195 -8.62 7.83 1.19
C LEU A 195 -9.12 9.18 1.71
N PRO A 196 -8.74 9.57 2.93
CA PRO A 196 -9.13 10.85 3.50
C PRO A 196 -8.52 12.00 2.69
N THR A 197 -9.33 13.01 2.38
CA THR A 197 -8.89 14.22 1.67
C THR A 197 -8.96 15.43 2.59
N ARG A 198 -8.39 16.56 2.15
CA ARG A 198 -8.48 17.83 2.89
C ARG A 198 -9.92 18.30 3.12
N GLU A 199 -10.78 17.99 2.16
CA GLU A 199 -12.20 18.38 2.17
C GLU A 199 -13.05 17.35 2.92
N GLN A 200 -12.59 16.09 2.98
CA GLN A 200 -13.30 14.98 3.58
C GLN A 200 -12.33 14.09 4.38
N ALA A 201 -12.12 14.45 5.65
CA ALA A 201 -11.24 13.71 6.55
C ALA A 201 -11.74 12.28 6.83
N ILE A 202 -13.04 12.05 6.75
CA ILE A 202 -13.67 10.75 6.99
C ILE A 202 -14.63 10.47 5.83
N PRO A 203 -14.18 9.73 4.81
CA PRO A 203 -15.04 9.42 3.68
C PRO A 203 -15.95 8.22 4.00
N PRO A 204 -17.11 8.09 3.31
CA PRO A 204 -18.04 7.00 3.56
C PRO A 204 -17.39 5.67 3.17
N MET A 205 -17.38 4.71 4.09
CA MET A 205 -16.88 3.36 3.83
C MET A 205 -18.01 2.36 3.89
N THR A 206 -17.92 1.34 3.04
CA THR A 206 -18.83 0.20 3.04
C THR A 206 -18.02 -1.07 3.15
N LEU A 207 -18.37 -1.93 4.10
CA LEU A 207 -17.71 -3.21 4.31
C LEU A 207 -18.79 -4.28 4.51
N VAL A 208 -18.72 -5.34 3.72
CA VAL A 208 -19.69 -6.45 3.75
C VAL A 208 -18.94 -7.76 3.85
N GLY A 209 -19.38 -8.62 4.76
CA GLY A 209 -18.71 -9.89 5.00
C GLY A 209 -19.55 -10.91 5.75
N THR A 210 -18.91 -12.02 6.05
CA THR A 210 -19.42 -13.11 6.87
C THR A 210 -18.40 -13.42 7.95
N LEU A 211 -18.89 -13.74 9.14
CA LEU A 211 -18.09 -14.26 10.23
C LEU A 211 -18.56 -15.68 10.50
N GLN A 212 -17.64 -16.64 10.55
CA GLN A 212 -17.95 -18.04 10.78
C GLN A 212 -16.92 -18.65 11.72
N GLN A 213 -17.39 -19.36 12.73
CA GLN A 213 -16.55 -20.22 13.56
C GLN A 213 -16.23 -21.49 12.76
N THR A 214 -14.96 -21.76 12.53
CA THR A 214 -14.50 -22.96 11.81
C THR A 214 -14.14 -24.10 12.76
N GLN A 215 -13.81 -23.77 14.02
CA GLN A 215 -13.55 -24.74 15.07
C GLN A 215 -14.12 -24.24 16.40
N ALA A 216 -14.92 -25.09 17.05
CA ALA A 216 -15.50 -24.85 18.37
C ALA A 216 -15.11 -25.98 19.34
N GLN A 217 -15.30 -25.76 20.64
CA GLN A 217 -15.02 -26.79 21.64
C GLN A 217 -16.02 -27.97 21.49
N PRO A 218 -15.64 -29.20 21.87
CA PRO A 218 -16.55 -30.33 21.83
C PRO A 218 -17.85 -30.06 22.61
N GLY A 219 -18.99 -30.12 21.92
CA GLY A 219 -20.31 -29.83 22.51
C GLY A 219 -20.86 -28.45 22.20
N GLU A 220 -20.08 -27.57 21.58
CA GLU A 220 -20.54 -26.27 21.09
C GLU A 220 -21.07 -26.34 19.65
N VAL A 221 -22.05 -25.48 19.35
CA VAL A 221 -22.60 -25.34 18.00
C VAL A 221 -21.79 -24.29 17.26
N LEU A 222 -21.32 -24.62 16.05
CA LEU A 222 -20.63 -23.65 15.19
C LEU A 222 -21.51 -22.43 14.92
N MET A 223 -20.97 -21.26 15.19
CA MET A 223 -21.67 -19.99 15.00
C MET A 223 -21.27 -19.35 13.68
N GLY A 224 -22.19 -18.59 13.07
CA GLY A 224 -21.86 -17.79 11.91
C GLY A 224 -22.98 -16.85 11.51
N GLY A 225 -22.62 -15.82 10.73
CA GLY A 225 -23.59 -14.86 10.23
C GLY A 225 -22.96 -13.85 9.29
N GLN A 226 -23.82 -13.01 8.73
CA GLN A 226 -23.43 -11.97 7.79
C GLN A 226 -23.46 -10.62 8.48
N PHE A 227 -22.60 -9.70 8.04
CA PHE A 227 -22.57 -8.35 8.55
C PHE A 227 -22.31 -7.34 7.43
N SER A 228 -22.84 -6.13 7.63
CA SER A 228 -22.63 -4.97 6.77
C SER A 228 -22.37 -3.75 7.65
N ILE A 229 -21.25 -3.08 7.43
CA ILE A 229 -20.85 -1.85 8.10
C ILE A 229 -20.86 -0.74 7.06
N GLN A 230 -21.57 0.35 7.36
CA GLN A 230 -21.57 1.55 6.55
C GLN A 230 -21.25 2.75 7.43
N THR A 231 -20.34 3.61 6.97
CA THR A 231 -20.10 4.89 7.62
C THR A 231 -20.52 6.06 6.75
N GLN A 232 -21.07 7.08 7.41
CA GLN A 232 -21.51 8.32 6.80
C GLN A 232 -21.15 9.47 7.73
N ALA A 233 -20.70 10.59 7.19
CA ALA A 233 -20.46 11.80 7.97
C ALA A 233 -21.81 12.40 8.42
N ILE A 234 -21.93 12.74 9.71
CA ILE A 234 -23.12 13.39 10.28
C ILE A 234 -22.95 14.90 10.12
N GLY A 235 -23.24 15.43 8.92
CA GLY A 235 -23.34 16.87 8.69
C GLY A 235 -22.07 17.56 8.15
N GLN A 236 -22.23 18.85 7.82
CA GLN A 236 -21.15 19.73 7.38
C GLN A 236 -20.32 20.17 8.60
N ALA A 237 -19.02 20.32 8.42
CA ALA A 237 -18.12 20.80 9.47
C ALA A 237 -18.69 22.08 10.09
N ILE A 238 -18.90 22.07 11.41
CA ILE A 238 -19.34 23.25 12.13
C ILE A 238 -18.15 24.22 12.09
N THR A 239 -18.23 25.21 11.21
CA THR A 239 -17.21 26.25 11.07
C THR A 239 -17.22 27.12 12.31
N GLY A 240 -16.50 26.72 13.36
CA GLY A 240 -16.43 27.57 14.55
C GLY A 240 -15.86 27.00 15.83
N THR A 241 -14.80 26.18 15.84
CA THR A 241 -13.96 26.01 17.03
C THR A 241 -12.59 25.41 16.70
N THR A 242 -11.52 26.00 17.24
CA THR A 242 -10.11 25.77 16.91
C THR A 242 -9.49 24.52 17.55
N THR A 243 -10.27 23.46 17.76
CA THR A 243 -9.80 22.23 18.41
C THR A 243 -10.27 21.05 17.59
N SER A 244 -9.36 20.48 16.77
CA SER A 244 -9.39 19.10 16.24
C SER A 244 -10.79 18.49 16.11
N ASP A 245 -11.69 19.16 15.39
CA ASP A 245 -13.10 18.83 15.42
C ASP A 245 -13.33 17.63 14.51
N LEU A 246 -13.22 16.44 15.08
CA LEU A 246 -13.56 15.19 14.40
C LEU A 246 -15.04 15.27 14.05
N LEU A 247 -15.33 15.26 12.74
CA LEU A 247 -16.71 15.25 12.25
C LEU A 247 -17.46 14.07 12.89
N PRO A 248 -18.63 14.30 13.51
CA PRO A 248 -19.40 13.20 14.07
C PRO A 248 -19.71 12.19 12.97
N MET A 249 -19.49 10.91 13.24
CA MET A 249 -19.64 9.83 12.27
C MET A 249 -20.84 8.96 12.64
N LYS A 250 -21.69 8.66 11.67
CA LYS A 250 -22.73 7.65 11.79
C LYS A 250 -22.18 6.35 11.25
N MET A 251 -21.98 5.39 12.14
CA MET A 251 -21.69 4.02 11.78
C MET A 251 -22.97 3.21 11.91
N THR A 252 -23.43 2.60 10.80
CA THR A 252 -24.57 1.68 10.79
C THR A 252 -24.03 0.27 10.62
N ILE A 253 -24.31 -0.60 11.60
CA ILE A 253 -23.93 -2.01 11.58
C ILE A 253 -25.22 -2.83 11.46
N SER A 254 -25.31 -3.66 10.44
CA SER A 254 -26.40 -4.61 10.25
C SER A 254 -25.83 -6.02 10.32
N THR A 255 -26.45 -6.88 11.13
CA THR A 255 -26.04 -8.28 11.28
C THR A 255 -27.23 -9.21 11.02
N SER A 256 -26.95 -10.39 10.47
CA SER A 256 -27.93 -11.45 10.26
C SER A 256 -27.32 -12.79 10.68
N GLY A 257 -27.88 -13.42 11.71
CA GLY A 257 -27.42 -14.72 12.23
C GLY A 257 -26.28 -14.65 13.26
N LEU A 258 -25.68 -13.47 13.50
CA LEU A 258 -24.64 -13.33 14.53
C LEU A 258 -25.26 -13.16 15.93
N PRO A 259 -24.90 -14.02 16.91
CA PRO A 259 -25.39 -13.88 18.28
C PRO A 259 -24.78 -12.62 18.91
N LEU A 260 -25.61 -11.67 19.35
CA LEU A 260 -25.21 -10.34 19.88
C LEU A 260 -24.09 -10.35 20.95
N HIS A 261 -23.82 -11.49 21.58
CA HIS A 261 -22.78 -11.69 22.59
C HIS A 261 -21.34 -11.49 22.07
N TRP A 262 -21.11 -11.53 20.75
CA TRP A 262 -19.78 -11.35 20.15
C TRP A 262 -19.14 -9.99 20.45
N PHE A 263 -19.93 -8.96 20.76
CA PHE A 263 -19.42 -7.61 21.07
C PHE A 263 -18.59 -7.54 22.36
N ASN A 264 -18.58 -8.59 23.19
CA ASN A 264 -17.84 -8.59 24.46
C ASN A 264 -16.37 -9.01 24.33
N LEU A 265 -15.89 -9.33 23.11
CA LEU A 265 -14.53 -9.84 22.87
C LEU A 265 -13.40 -8.79 23.06
N VAL A 266 -13.74 -7.51 23.24
CA VAL A 266 -12.75 -6.41 23.32
C VAL A 266 -12.54 -5.92 24.78
N LYS A 267 -13.03 -6.65 25.79
CA LYS A 267 -12.97 -6.21 27.20
C LYS A 267 -12.03 -7.01 28.12
N ARG A 268 -11.11 -7.82 27.58
CA ARG A 268 -10.14 -8.56 28.39
C ARG A 268 -8.73 -8.04 28.21
#